data_AF-A0A2R6FWC1-F1
#
_entry.id   AF-A0A2R6FWC1-F1
#
_cell.length_a   1.000
_cell.length_b   1.000
_cell.length_c   1.000
_cell.angle_alpha   90.00
_cell.angle_beta   90.00
_cell.angle_gamma   90.00
#
_symmetry.space_group_name_H-M   'P 1'
#
loop_
_entity.id
_entity.type
_entity.pdbx_description
1 polymer ?
#
loop_
_entity_poly.entity_id
_entity_poly.type
_entity_poly.pdbx_seq_one_letter_code
_entity_poly.pdbx_strand_id
1 'polypeptide(L)'
;MTPPDDDGRDRVDPAAAFGALSDPLRVDILRELAAHRREGDPGGDPIGFADLRRRVGVQDSGRFRYHLNELRDHFVEKTEGGYRLTHAGTAVVAAVLAGTLTEASTTGRAELDSNCSECGGPAVAAVEEGVCAVSCPDGRRLFQWPVPPNVPADASVPETVDRAELLATQAIERALAGICPTCYDPVE
;
A
#
# COMPACT_ATOMS: atom_id res chain seq x y z
N MET A 1 -27.25 -7.71 25.94
CA MET A 1 -26.79 -6.37 25.54
C MET A 1 -26.74 -6.39 24.02
N THR A 2 -27.82 -5.92 23.40
CA THR A 2 -27.93 -5.85 21.93
C THR A 2 -26.92 -4.82 21.44
N PRO A 3 -26.08 -5.11 20.42
CA PRO A 3 -25.23 -4.08 19.84
C PRO A 3 -26.13 -2.97 19.29
N PRO A 4 -25.72 -1.68 19.43
CA PRO A 4 -26.52 -0.57 18.97
C PRO A 4 -26.69 -0.64 17.45
N ASP A 5 -27.90 -0.28 17.00
CA ASP A 5 -28.26 -0.17 15.60
C ASP A 5 -27.25 0.71 14.85
N ASP A 6 -26.72 0.16 13.76
CA ASP A 6 -25.74 0.75 12.85
C ASP A 6 -26.30 2.06 12.24
N ASP A 7 -25.71 3.18 12.67
CA ASP A 7 -26.08 4.53 12.26
C ASP A 7 -25.64 4.77 10.80
N GLY A 8 -26.45 4.26 9.85
CA GLY A 8 -26.85 4.99 8.66
C GLY A 8 -25.78 5.54 7.71
N ARG A 9 -24.55 5.04 7.71
CA ARG A 9 -23.67 5.16 6.54
C ARG A 9 -23.92 3.93 5.68
N ASP A 10 -24.68 4.12 4.60
CA ASP A 10 -24.85 3.09 3.57
C ASP A 10 -23.50 2.45 3.28
N ARG A 11 -23.33 1.20 3.70
CA ARG A 11 -22.14 0.42 3.39
C ARG A 11 -22.09 0.34 1.88
N VAL A 12 -21.13 1.06 1.27
CA VAL A 12 -20.91 1.01 -0.16
C VAL A 12 -20.68 -0.44 -0.54
N ASP A 13 -21.50 -0.93 -1.47
CA ASP A 13 -21.32 -2.27 -2.04
C ASP A 13 -19.90 -2.40 -2.62
N PRO A 14 -19.11 -3.43 -2.25
CA PRO A 14 -17.75 -3.59 -2.74
C PRO A 14 -17.64 -3.53 -4.27
N ALA A 15 -18.62 -4.08 -5.01
CA ALA A 15 -18.59 -4.02 -6.47
C ALA A 15 -18.77 -2.58 -6.99
N ALA A 16 -19.64 -1.79 -6.37
CA ALA A 16 -19.77 -0.36 -6.68
C ALA A 16 -18.48 0.42 -6.35
N ALA A 17 -17.80 0.09 -5.23
CA ALA A 17 -16.52 0.70 -4.87
C ALA A 17 -15.43 0.42 -5.92
N PHE A 18 -15.32 -0.82 -6.40
CA PHE A 18 -14.40 -1.17 -7.49
C PHE A 18 -14.81 -0.54 -8.83
N GLY A 19 -16.11 -0.48 -9.12
CA GLY A 19 -16.64 0.19 -10.31
C GLY A 19 -16.32 1.69 -10.33
N ALA A 20 -16.33 2.35 -9.16
CA ALA A 20 -15.87 3.73 -9.06
C ALA A 20 -14.38 3.89 -9.38
N LEU A 21 -13.54 2.86 -9.25
CA LEU A 21 -12.10 2.91 -9.52
C LEU A 21 -11.70 2.39 -10.91
N SER A 22 -12.65 1.93 -11.74
CA SER A 22 -12.34 1.29 -13.02
C SER A 22 -11.82 2.25 -14.10
N ASP A 23 -11.96 3.57 -13.90
CA ASP A 23 -11.44 4.57 -14.83
C ASP A 23 -10.03 5.01 -14.41
N PRO A 24 -9.04 4.98 -15.31
CA PRO A 24 -7.65 5.31 -14.98
C PRO A 24 -7.49 6.73 -14.42
N LEU A 25 -8.28 7.70 -14.90
CA LEU A 25 -8.21 9.09 -14.41
C LEU A 25 -8.62 9.18 -12.93
N ARG A 26 -9.51 8.31 -12.47
CA ARG A 26 -9.92 8.26 -11.07
C ARG A 26 -8.77 7.75 -10.19
N VAL A 27 -8.00 6.77 -10.66
CA VAL A 27 -6.77 6.31 -9.99
C VAL A 27 -5.71 7.42 -9.97
N ASP A 28 -5.54 8.15 -11.07
CA ASP A 28 -4.60 9.29 -11.15
C ASP A 28 -4.97 10.42 -10.18
N ILE A 29 -6.27 10.71 -10.00
CA ILE A 29 -6.76 11.64 -8.98
C ILE A 29 -6.32 11.20 -7.57
N LEU A 30 -6.50 9.91 -7.23
CA LEU A 30 -6.09 9.40 -5.92
C LEU A 30 -4.57 9.47 -5.72
N ARG A 31 -3.79 9.16 -6.77
CA ARG A 31 -2.32 9.26 -6.77
C ARG A 31 -1.84 10.68 -6.53
N GLU A 32 -2.44 11.67 -7.19
CA GLU A 32 -2.08 13.08 -6.98
C GLU A 32 -2.45 13.58 -5.59
N LEU A 33 -3.59 13.16 -5.04
CA LEU A 33 -3.93 13.46 -3.65
C LEU A 33 -2.94 12.81 -2.67
N ALA A 34 -2.47 11.60 -2.95
CA ALA A 34 -1.45 10.92 -2.14
C ALA A 34 -0.08 11.61 -2.24
N ALA A 35 0.32 12.04 -3.44
CA ALA A 35 1.55 12.80 -3.66
C ALA A 35 1.51 14.13 -2.90
N HIS A 36 0.43 14.89 -3.04
CA HIS A 36 0.23 16.15 -2.32
C HIS A 36 0.30 15.97 -0.80
N ARG A 37 -0.36 14.92 -0.26
CA ARG A 37 -0.29 14.60 1.18
C ARG A 37 1.12 14.31 1.67
N ARG A 38 2.00 13.74 0.83
CA ARG A 38 3.41 13.46 1.19
C ARG A 38 4.30 14.69 1.12
N GLU A 39 3.95 15.66 0.28
CA GLU A 39 4.65 16.94 0.18
C GLU A 39 4.30 17.89 1.33
N GLY A 40 3.11 17.77 1.91
CA GLY A 40 2.58 18.65 2.96
C GLY A 40 2.80 18.14 4.39
N ASP A 41 2.12 18.80 5.34
CA ASP A 41 2.25 18.52 6.77
C ASP A 41 1.63 17.17 7.21
N PRO A 42 2.06 16.61 8.36
CA PRO A 42 1.50 15.41 8.98
C PRO A 42 0.03 15.62 9.40
N GLY A 43 -0.87 15.46 8.44
CA GLY A 43 -2.29 15.78 8.56
C GLY A 43 -2.98 15.81 7.20
N GLY A 44 -2.21 16.07 6.14
CA GLY A 44 -2.65 16.03 4.75
C GLY A 44 -3.51 17.24 4.40
N ASP A 45 -2.87 18.32 3.99
CA ASP A 45 -3.59 19.52 3.57
C ASP A 45 -4.49 19.22 2.37
N PRO A 46 -5.72 19.75 2.38
CA PRO A 46 -6.60 19.61 1.24
C PRO A 46 -6.09 20.44 0.05
N ILE A 47 -6.27 19.92 -1.16
CA ILE A 47 -5.90 20.62 -2.39
C ILE A 47 -7.12 21.17 -3.11
N GLY A 48 -7.03 22.43 -3.55
CA GLY A 48 -8.07 23.10 -4.31
C GLY A 48 -8.37 22.42 -5.65
N PHE A 49 -9.61 22.54 -6.14
CA PHE A 49 -10.06 21.93 -7.41
C PHE A 49 -9.14 22.25 -8.59
N ALA A 50 -8.79 23.53 -8.74
CA ALA A 50 -8.00 23.99 -9.88
C ALA A 50 -6.57 23.42 -9.86
N ASP A 51 -5.98 23.31 -8.68
CA ASP A 51 -4.61 22.80 -8.52
C ASP A 51 -4.55 21.29 -8.66
N LEU A 52 -5.51 20.56 -8.09
CA LEU A 52 -5.62 19.12 -8.29
C LEU A 52 -5.81 18.78 -9.77
N ARG A 53 -6.73 19.48 -10.46
CA ARG A 53 -6.93 19.30 -11.91
C ARG A 53 -5.65 19.55 -12.71
N ARG A 54 -4.91 20.60 -12.34
CA ARG A 54 -3.65 20.99 -13.00
C ARG A 54 -2.58 19.92 -12.81
N ARG A 55 -2.43 19.39 -11.59
CA ARG A 55 -1.49 18.33 -11.25
C ARG A 55 -1.80 17.03 -11.98
N VAL A 56 -3.08 16.63 -12.03
CA VAL A 56 -3.54 15.44 -12.79
C VAL A 56 -3.40 15.64 -14.32
N GLY A 57 -3.28 16.89 -14.79
CA GLY A 57 -3.04 17.19 -16.21
C GLY A 57 -4.29 17.21 -17.11
N VAL A 58 -5.50 17.29 -16.54
CA VAL A 58 -6.75 17.27 -17.31
C VAL A 58 -7.18 18.68 -17.74
N GLN A 59 -7.27 18.92 -19.04
CA GLN A 59 -7.70 20.22 -19.60
C GLN A 59 -9.21 20.45 -19.45
N ASP A 60 -10.02 19.41 -19.64
CA ASP A 60 -11.48 19.50 -19.55
C ASP A 60 -11.94 19.51 -18.09
N SER A 61 -12.38 20.68 -17.63
CA SER A 61 -12.87 20.87 -16.26
C SER A 61 -14.16 20.11 -15.94
N GLY A 62 -15.02 19.86 -16.94
CA GLY A 62 -16.27 19.12 -16.80
C GLY A 62 -16.01 17.64 -16.62
N ARG A 63 -15.15 17.07 -17.47
CA ARG A 63 -14.67 15.69 -17.33
C ARG A 63 -14.01 15.47 -15.98
N PHE A 64 -13.06 16.34 -15.59
CA PHE A 64 -12.38 16.21 -14.30
C PHE A 64 -13.37 16.28 -13.12
N ARG A 65 -14.34 17.20 -13.15
CA ARG A 65 -15.38 17.31 -12.12
C ARG A 65 -16.24 16.05 -12.04
N TYR A 66 -16.62 15.47 -13.18
CA TYR A 66 -17.36 14.22 -13.22
C TYR A 66 -16.58 13.11 -12.50
N HIS A 67 -15.33 12.84 -12.91
CA HIS A 67 -14.53 11.78 -12.29
C HIS A 67 -14.23 12.03 -10.81
N LEU A 68 -13.97 13.28 -10.41
CA LEU A 68 -13.78 13.63 -9.01
C LEU A 68 -15.06 13.39 -8.20
N ASN A 69 -16.24 13.72 -8.74
CA ASN A 69 -17.51 13.49 -8.05
C ASN A 69 -17.82 12.00 -7.84
N GLU A 70 -17.45 11.15 -8.80
CA GLU A 70 -17.62 9.69 -8.69
C GLU A 70 -16.77 9.07 -7.58
N LEU A 71 -15.70 9.75 -7.16
CA LEU A 71 -14.84 9.36 -6.04
C LEU A 71 -15.30 9.93 -4.69
N ARG A 72 -16.20 10.91 -4.70
CA ARG A 72 -16.58 11.64 -3.48
C ARG A 72 -17.29 10.74 -2.47
N ASP A 73 -17.20 11.17 -1.22
CA ASP A 73 -17.87 10.60 -0.04
C ASP A 73 -17.31 9.24 0.41
N HIS A 74 -16.79 8.42 -0.52
CA HIS A 74 -16.14 7.15 -0.23
C HIS A 74 -14.61 7.21 -0.27
N PHE A 75 -13.99 7.68 -1.38
CA PHE A 75 -12.53 7.70 -1.54
C PHE A 75 -11.92 9.09 -1.33
N VAL A 76 -12.68 10.13 -1.66
CA VAL A 76 -12.26 11.53 -1.56
C VAL A 76 -13.28 12.31 -0.75
N GLU A 77 -12.84 13.04 0.25
CA GLU A 77 -13.68 13.98 0.98
C GLU A 77 -13.43 15.41 0.50
N LYS A 78 -14.51 16.20 0.48
CA LYS A 78 -14.45 17.63 0.23
C LYS A 78 -14.53 18.37 1.55
N THR A 79 -13.53 19.20 1.81
CA THR A 79 -13.40 20.07 2.97
C THR A 79 -13.53 21.53 2.54
N GLU A 80 -13.49 22.46 3.50
CA GLU A 80 -13.44 23.90 3.21
C GLU A 80 -12.19 24.29 2.39
N GLY A 81 -11.05 23.63 2.64
CA GLY A 81 -9.78 23.91 1.95
C GLY A 81 -9.59 23.19 0.61
N GLY A 82 -10.52 22.30 0.22
CA GLY A 82 -10.40 21.52 -1.02
C GLY A 82 -10.64 20.03 -0.80
N TYR A 83 -9.91 19.18 -1.52
CA TYR A 83 -10.12 17.73 -1.54
C TYR A 83 -8.95 17.00 -0.87
N ARG A 84 -9.25 15.95 -0.12
CA ARG A 84 -8.25 15.03 0.45
C ARG A 84 -8.76 13.59 0.43
N LEU A 85 -7.84 12.64 0.59
CA LEU A 85 -8.18 11.21 0.65
C LEU A 85 -8.92 10.90 1.95
N THR A 86 -9.95 10.06 1.85
CA THR A 86 -10.50 9.36 3.01
C THR A 86 -9.56 8.23 3.45
N HIS A 87 -9.92 7.51 4.51
CA HIS A 87 -9.24 6.26 4.88
C HIS A 87 -9.26 5.23 3.74
N ALA A 88 -10.43 5.01 3.11
CA ALA A 88 -10.56 4.08 1.99
C ALA A 88 -9.73 4.51 0.78
N GLY A 89 -9.75 5.81 0.43
CA GLY A 89 -8.90 6.35 -0.64
C GLY A 89 -7.41 6.17 -0.35
N THR A 90 -7.01 6.34 0.92
CA THR A 90 -5.63 6.09 1.37
C THR A 90 -5.24 4.62 1.23
N ALA A 91 -6.11 3.69 1.64
CA ALA A 91 -5.83 2.25 1.55
C ALA A 91 -5.67 1.80 0.08
N VAL A 92 -6.56 2.23 -0.80
CA VAL A 92 -6.52 1.89 -2.23
C VAL A 92 -5.25 2.43 -2.88
N VAL A 93 -4.96 3.72 -2.71
CA VAL A 93 -3.78 4.32 -3.35
C VAL A 93 -2.49 3.77 -2.77
N ALA A 94 -2.47 3.38 -1.48
CA ALA A 94 -1.33 2.68 -0.88
C ALA A 94 -1.09 1.33 -1.56
N ALA A 95 -2.13 0.54 -1.82
CA ALA A 95 -2.01 -0.73 -2.55
C ALA A 95 -1.52 -0.54 -4.01
N VAL A 96 -2.01 0.50 -4.69
CA VAL A 96 -1.53 0.88 -6.04
C VAL A 96 -0.06 1.28 -6.02
N LEU A 97 0.35 2.13 -5.06
CA LEU A 97 1.73 2.60 -4.94
C LEU A 97 2.68 1.53 -4.39
N ALA A 98 2.16 0.53 -3.67
CA ALA A 98 2.88 -0.66 -3.26
C ALA A 98 3.14 -1.62 -4.44
N GLY A 99 2.49 -1.41 -5.59
CA GLY A 99 2.60 -2.30 -6.75
C GLY A 99 1.87 -3.63 -6.59
N THR A 100 1.14 -3.82 -5.47
CA THR A 100 0.38 -5.04 -5.16
C THR A 100 -0.68 -5.37 -6.21
N LEU A 101 -1.21 -4.35 -6.90
CA LEU A 101 -2.25 -4.50 -7.92
C LEU A 101 -1.72 -4.46 -9.37
N THR A 102 -0.41 -4.26 -9.57
CA THR A 102 0.16 -3.99 -10.90
C THR A 102 1.42 -4.82 -11.20
N GLU A 103 1.70 -5.86 -10.40
CA GLU A 103 2.77 -6.86 -10.62
C GLU A 103 4.15 -6.26 -10.98
N ALA A 104 4.56 -5.20 -10.29
CA ALA A 104 5.91 -4.65 -10.44
C ALA A 104 6.87 -5.42 -9.51
N SER A 105 7.22 -6.67 -9.82
CA SER A 105 8.13 -7.44 -8.96
C SER A 105 9.60 -7.13 -9.26
N THR A 106 10.34 -6.69 -8.23
CA THR A 106 11.80 -6.66 -8.25
C THR A 106 12.35 -8.07 -8.11
N THR A 107 13.27 -8.46 -9.00
CA THR A 107 13.99 -9.73 -8.93
C THR A 107 15.46 -9.49 -8.64
N GLY A 108 16.03 -10.18 -7.66
CA GLY A 108 17.44 -10.02 -7.31
C GLY A 108 17.95 -11.13 -6.40
N ARG A 109 19.28 -11.31 -6.40
CA ARG A 109 19.98 -12.22 -5.48
C ARG A 109 21.26 -11.56 -4.97
N ALA A 110 21.57 -11.75 -3.69
CA ALA A 110 22.84 -11.33 -3.09
C ALA A 110 23.24 -12.25 -1.93
N GLU A 111 24.54 -12.42 -1.72
CA GLU A 111 25.09 -12.93 -0.46
C GLU A 111 24.89 -11.88 0.65
N LEU A 112 24.67 -12.36 1.87
CA LEU A 112 24.58 -11.55 3.08
C LEU A 112 25.83 -11.74 3.94
N ASP A 113 26.10 -10.79 4.83
CA ASP A 113 27.20 -10.87 5.81
C ASP A 113 26.95 -11.87 6.97
N SER A 114 26.00 -12.78 6.79
CA SER A 114 25.60 -13.79 7.77
C SER A 114 25.79 -15.21 7.24
N ASN A 115 25.91 -16.15 8.16
CA ASN A 115 26.07 -17.57 7.85
C ASN A 115 24.91 -18.38 8.44
N CYS A 116 24.61 -19.51 7.80
CA CYS A 116 23.70 -20.50 8.35
C CYS A 116 24.27 -21.07 9.66
N SER A 117 23.49 -21.05 10.74
CA SER A 117 23.88 -21.62 12.03
C SER A 117 24.11 -23.13 11.99
N GLU A 118 23.52 -23.83 11.01
CA GLU A 118 23.57 -25.30 10.90
C GLU A 118 24.76 -25.82 10.08
N CYS A 119 25.02 -25.28 8.87
CA CYS A 119 26.19 -25.70 8.06
C CYS A 119 27.36 -24.72 8.04
N GLY A 120 27.22 -23.51 8.58
CA GLY A 120 28.23 -22.47 8.47
C GLY A 120 28.39 -21.86 7.07
N GLY A 121 27.66 -22.35 6.07
CA GLY A 121 27.67 -21.78 4.71
C GLY A 121 27.08 -20.36 4.68
N PRO A 122 27.46 -19.53 3.68
CA PRO A 122 26.99 -18.16 3.56
C PRO A 122 25.47 -18.10 3.32
N ALA A 123 24.81 -17.11 3.91
CA ALA A 123 23.40 -16.86 3.66
C ALA A 123 23.23 -16.08 2.34
N VAL A 124 22.31 -16.55 1.50
CA VAL A 124 21.99 -15.95 0.20
C VAL A 124 20.54 -15.52 0.21
N ALA A 125 20.32 -14.23 0.02
CA ALA A 125 19.01 -13.64 -0.16
C ALA A 125 18.60 -13.65 -1.63
N ALA A 126 17.34 -13.96 -1.88
CA ALA A 126 16.68 -13.84 -3.17
C ALA A 126 15.35 -13.11 -2.99
N VAL A 127 15.05 -12.20 -3.91
CA VAL A 127 13.76 -11.51 -4.00
C VAL A 127 13.15 -11.91 -5.32
N GLU A 128 11.99 -12.57 -5.27
CA GLU A 128 11.27 -13.08 -6.44
C GLU A 128 9.77 -12.98 -6.16
N GLU A 129 8.98 -12.49 -7.12
CA GLU A 129 7.50 -12.44 -7.04
C GLU A 129 6.93 -11.81 -5.75
N GLY A 130 7.59 -10.76 -5.24
CA GLY A 130 7.15 -10.09 -4.01
C GLY A 130 7.46 -10.87 -2.72
N VAL A 131 8.36 -11.85 -2.79
CA VAL A 131 8.84 -12.63 -1.65
C VAL A 131 10.34 -12.42 -1.51
N CYS A 132 10.77 -12.03 -0.30
CA CYS A 132 12.16 -12.07 0.10
C CYS A 132 12.42 -13.39 0.83
N ALA A 133 13.40 -14.17 0.38
CA ALA A 133 13.80 -15.43 1.00
C ALA A 133 15.30 -15.46 1.20
N VAL A 134 15.73 -15.96 2.36
CA VAL A 134 17.15 -16.19 2.68
C VAL A 134 17.37 -17.69 2.83
N SER A 135 18.40 -18.21 2.18
CA SER A 135 18.73 -19.64 2.18
C SER A 135 20.23 -19.88 2.22
N CYS A 136 20.65 -21.09 2.61
CA CYS A 136 22.06 -21.51 2.56
C CYS A 136 22.33 -22.44 1.36
N PRO A 137 23.60 -22.77 1.04
CA PRO A 137 23.94 -23.66 -0.08
C PRO A 137 23.32 -25.06 0.00
N ASP A 138 23.10 -25.58 1.21
CA ASP A 138 22.42 -26.87 1.43
C ASP A 138 20.89 -26.80 1.20
N GLY A 139 20.36 -25.66 0.76
CA GLY A 139 18.94 -25.46 0.46
C GLY A 139 18.04 -25.20 1.68
N ARG A 140 18.58 -25.07 2.89
CA ARG A 140 17.79 -24.69 4.07
C ARG A 140 17.33 -23.24 3.95
N ARG A 141 16.03 -23.03 4.19
CA ARG A 141 15.41 -21.69 4.27
C ARG A 141 15.63 -21.13 5.68
N LEU A 142 16.34 -20.02 5.77
CA LEU A 142 16.67 -19.34 7.02
C LEU A 142 15.62 -18.28 7.38
N PHE A 143 15.09 -17.61 6.35
CA PHE A 143 14.05 -16.58 6.49
C PHE A 143 13.22 -16.51 5.22
N GLN A 144 11.95 -16.14 5.36
CA GLN A 144 11.12 -15.76 4.22
C GLN A 144 10.00 -14.84 4.68
N TRP A 145 9.77 -13.78 3.92
CA TRP A 145 8.66 -12.88 4.17
C TRP A 145 8.18 -12.17 2.88
N PRO A 146 6.87 -11.88 2.75
CA PRO A 146 6.36 -11.04 1.67
C PRO A 146 6.89 -9.61 1.77
N VAL A 147 7.37 -9.06 0.66
CA VAL A 147 7.79 -7.66 0.55
C VAL A 147 6.91 -6.93 -0.45
N PRO A 148 6.53 -5.66 -0.19
CA PRO A 148 5.82 -4.85 -1.16
C PRO A 148 6.57 -4.81 -2.52
N PRO A 149 5.88 -5.01 -3.65
CA PRO A 149 6.51 -4.95 -4.98
C PRO A 149 7.22 -3.62 -5.28
N ASN A 150 6.82 -2.52 -4.63
CA ASN A 150 7.44 -1.20 -4.78
C ASN A 150 8.81 -1.02 -4.08
N VAL A 151 9.50 -2.11 -3.74
CA VAL A 151 10.92 -2.05 -3.43
C VAL A 151 11.61 -1.36 -4.61
N PRO A 152 12.34 -0.24 -4.38
CA PRO A 152 12.98 0.50 -5.46
C PRO A 152 13.81 -0.42 -6.34
N ALA A 153 13.78 -0.22 -7.66
CA ALA A 153 14.52 -1.07 -8.60
C ALA A 153 16.05 -1.00 -8.38
N ASP A 154 16.52 0.08 -7.75
CA ASP A 154 17.90 0.32 -7.35
C ASP A 154 18.19 -0.08 -5.89
N ALA A 155 17.19 -0.49 -5.12
CA ALA A 155 17.42 -1.01 -3.78
C ALA A 155 18.24 -2.29 -3.87
N SER A 156 19.25 -2.38 -3.02
CA SER A 156 20.04 -3.60 -2.92
C SER A 156 19.19 -4.72 -2.31
N VAL A 157 19.50 -5.97 -2.68
CA VAL A 157 18.85 -7.13 -2.07
C VAL A 157 19.01 -7.14 -0.54
N PRO A 158 20.17 -6.79 0.06
CA PRO A 158 20.28 -6.63 1.51
C PRO A 158 19.31 -5.61 2.12
N GLU A 159 19.13 -4.43 1.53
CA GLU A 159 18.14 -3.44 2.02
C GLU A 159 16.70 -3.99 1.94
N THR A 160 16.42 -4.85 0.97
CA THR A 160 15.12 -5.54 0.87
C THR A 160 14.94 -6.56 1.99
N VAL A 161 16.02 -7.25 2.40
CA VAL A 161 16.01 -8.16 3.56
C VAL A 161 15.72 -7.38 4.84
N ASP A 162 16.39 -6.25 5.08
CA ASP A 162 16.15 -5.41 6.25
C ASP A 162 14.67 -4.96 6.34
N ARG A 163 14.11 -4.59 5.19
CA ARG A 163 12.69 -4.22 5.09
C ARG A 163 11.77 -5.42 5.35
N ALA A 164 12.13 -6.60 4.83
CA ALA A 164 11.37 -7.82 5.05
C ALA A 164 11.37 -8.22 6.52
N GLU A 165 12.51 -8.12 7.21
CA GLU A 165 12.65 -8.40 8.64
C GLU A 165 11.81 -7.44 9.49
N LEU A 166 11.84 -6.14 9.17
CA LEU A 166 11.00 -5.15 9.85
C LEU A 166 9.51 -5.49 9.71
N LEU A 167 9.06 -5.82 8.50
CA LEU A 167 7.66 -6.17 8.24
C LEU A 167 7.26 -7.48 8.93
N ALA A 168 8.15 -8.47 8.96
CA ALA A 168 7.95 -9.73 9.67
C ALA A 168 7.80 -9.49 11.17
N THR A 169 8.69 -8.68 11.75
CA THR A 169 8.65 -8.34 13.18
C THR A 169 7.34 -7.64 13.54
N GLN A 170 6.94 -6.62 12.79
CA GLN A 170 5.67 -5.92 13.00
C GLN A 170 4.47 -6.85 12.87
N ALA A 171 4.51 -7.80 11.94
CA ALA A 171 3.42 -8.75 11.76
C ALA A 171 3.34 -9.78 12.89
N ILE A 172 4.49 -10.27 13.36
CA ILE A 172 4.58 -11.18 14.52
C ILE A 172 4.08 -10.47 15.77
N GLU A 173 4.51 -9.23 16.03
CA GLU A 173 4.05 -8.44 17.18
C GLU A 173 2.52 -8.27 17.18
N ARG A 174 1.91 -7.97 16.02
CA ARG A 174 0.45 -7.91 15.87
C ARG A 174 -0.20 -9.25 16.14
N ALA A 175 0.31 -10.32 15.56
CA ALA A 175 -0.24 -11.66 15.73
C ALA A 175 -0.16 -12.13 17.19
N LEU A 176 0.94 -11.85 17.89
CA LEU A 176 1.09 -12.13 19.32
C LEU A 176 0.13 -11.31 20.19
N ALA A 177 -0.27 -10.12 19.73
CA ALA A 177 -1.33 -9.32 20.34
C ALA A 177 -2.75 -9.77 19.95
N GLY A 178 -2.89 -10.86 19.19
CA GLY A 178 -4.18 -11.39 18.72
C GLY A 178 -4.78 -10.61 17.56
N ILE A 179 -3.98 -9.87 16.78
CA ILE A 179 -4.44 -9.03 15.66
C ILE A 179 -3.83 -9.53 14.35
N CYS A 180 -4.68 -9.81 13.36
CA CYS A 180 -4.23 -10.26 12.04
C CYS A 180 -3.40 -9.15 11.38
N PRO A 181 -2.16 -9.44 10.95
CA PRO A 181 -1.29 -8.41 10.37
C PRO A 181 -1.78 -7.88 9.00
N THR A 182 -2.69 -8.59 8.35
CA THR A 182 -3.24 -8.26 7.03
C THR A 182 -4.54 -7.46 7.12
N CYS A 183 -5.57 -8.00 7.79
CA CYS A 183 -6.90 -7.39 7.84
C CYS A 183 -7.23 -6.72 9.18
N TYR A 184 -6.37 -6.84 10.19
CA TYR A 184 -6.55 -6.28 11.54
C TYR A 184 -7.71 -6.87 12.36
N ASP A 185 -8.35 -7.93 11.87
CA ASP A 185 -9.32 -8.71 12.65
C ASP A 185 -8.62 -9.55 13.73
N PRO A 186 -9.33 -9.98 14.79
CA PRO A 186 -8.80 -10.90 15.77
C PRO A 186 -8.25 -12.19 15.14
N VAL A 187 -7.10 -12.65 15.62
CA VAL A 187 -6.55 -13.99 15.30
C VAL A 187 -7.10 -14.97 16.33
N GLU A 188 -7.86 -15.97 15.88
CA GLU A 188 -8.31 -17.12 16.70
C GLU A 188 -7.23 -18.20 16.83
#